data_AF-Q1DCW3-F1
#
_entry.id   AF-Q1DCW3-F1
#
_cell.length_a   1.000
_cell.length_b   1.000
_cell.length_c   1.000
_cell.angle_alpha   90.00
_cell.angle_beta   90.00
_cell.angle_gamma   90.00
#
_symmetry.space_group_name_H-M   'P 1'
#
loop_
_entity.id
_entity.type
_entity.pdbx_description
1 polymer ?
#
loop_
_entity_poly.entity_id
_entity_poly.type
_entity_poly.pdbx_seq_one_letter_code
_entity_poly.pdbx_strand_id
1 'polypeptide(L)' 'MAAASYVTFNTPVEDGTVRWVSYDSPEAIAAKGAYARDNGFGGTIIWTLNQGCTNPTTGANPLLDAVKGAFLHQ' A
#
# COMPACT_ATOMS: atom_id res chain seq x y z
N MET A 1 -10.63 8.44 8.29
CA MET A 1 -9.32 7.86 8.69
C MET A 1 -9.18 6.51 8.02
N ALA A 2 -7.99 6.14 7.53
CA ALA A 2 -7.79 4.83 6.88
C ALA A 2 -7.87 3.71 7.93
N ALA A 3 -8.60 2.64 7.63
CA ALA A 3 -8.63 1.45 8.48
C ALA A 3 -7.36 0.62 8.25
N ALA A 4 -6.86 -0.02 9.31
CA ALA A 4 -5.74 -0.95 9.18
C ALA A 4 -6.13 -2.13 8.29
N SER A 5 -5.29 -2.45 7.30
CA SER A 5 -5.48 -3.59 6.41
C SER A 5 -4.52 -4.70 6.79
N TYR A 6 -4.98 -5.95 6.66
CA TYR A 6 -4.22 -7.13 7.07
C TYR A 6 -4.35 -8.22 6.02
N VAL A 7 -3.25 -8.93 5.78
CA VAL A 7 -3.25 -10.21 5.06
C VAL A 7 -3.01 -11.33 6.07
N THR A 8 -3.80 -12.40 5.98
CA THR A 8 -3.72 -13.57 6.86
C THR A 8 -3.19 -14.78 6.09
N PHE A 9 -2.38 -15.60 6.76
CA PHE A 9 -1.73 -16.75 6.16
C PHE A 9 -2.14 -18.05 6.86
N ASN A 10 -2.41 -19.08 6.05
CA ASN A 10 -2.73 -20.42 6.57
C ASN A 10 -1.50 -21.11 7.18
N THR A 11 -0.31 -20.80 6.68
CA THR A 11 0.99 -21.25 7.22
C THR A 11 1.73 -20.07 7.85
N PRO A 12 2.53 -20.27 8.92
CA PRO A 12 3.35 -19.21 9.47
C PRO A 12 4.34 -18.63 8.44
N VAL A 13 4.51 -17.31 8.43
CA VAL A 13 5.35 -16.57 7.45
C VAL A 13 6.65 -16.01 8.02
N GLU A 14 6.82 -16.05 9.33
CA GLU A 14 8.03 -15.62 10.05
C GLU A 14 8.16 -16.41 11.35
N ASP A 15 9.41 -16.76 11.70
CA ASP A 15 9.87 -17.46 12.92
C ASP A 15 8.90 -18.52 13.49
N GLY A 16 8.18 -19.21 12.60
CA GLY A 16 7.17 -20.21 12.94
C GLY A 16 5.88 -19.70 13.62
N THR A 17 5.72 -18.40 13.89
CA THR A 17 4.62 -17.88 14.74
C THR A 17 3.72 -16.84 14.06
N VAL A 18 4.24 -16.06 13.11
CA VAL A 18 3.49 -14.97 12.49
C VAL A 18 2.51 -15.50 11.46
N ARG A 19 1.22 -15.17 11.60
CA ARG A 19 0.14 -15.60 10.68
C ARG A 19 -0.62 -14.44 10.05
N TRP A 20 -0.23 -13.21 10.32
CA TRP A 20 -0.82 -12.03 9.71
C TRP A 20 0.19 -10.90 9.65
N VAL A 21 0.03 -10.04 8.64
CA VAL A 21 0.84 -8.84 8.45
C VAL A 21 -0.10 -7.68 8.15
N SER A 22 0.07 -6.56 8.86
CA SER A 22 -0.59 -5.31 8.50
C SER A 22 0.12 -4.63 7.34
N TYR A 23 -0.63 -4.03 6.43
CA TYR A 23 -0.07 -3.31 5.29
C TYR A 23 -1.01 -2.18 4.82
N ASP A 24 -0.56 -1.40 3.85
CA ASP A 24 -1.41 -0.44 3.14
C ASP A 24 -2.05 -1.09 1.92
N SER A 25 -3.34 -1.41 2.02
CA SER A 25 -4.17 -1.85 0.90
C SER A 25 -4.44 -0.72 -0.10
N PRO A 26 -4.88 -1.03 -1.33
CA PRO A 26 -5.36 -0.02 -2.27
C PRO A 26 -6.41 0.93 -1.66
N GLU A 27 -7.31 0.43 -0.82
CA GLU A 27 -8.32 1.22 -0.13
C GLU A 27 -7.70 2.15 0.92
N ALA A 28 -6.72 1.67 1.69
CA ALA A 28 -5.99 2.49 2.65
C ALA A 28 -5.18 3.59 1.95
N ILE A 29 -4.55 3.27 0.81
CA ILE A 29 -3.82 4.22 -0.04
C ILE A 29 -4.76 5.29 -0.58
N ALA A 30 -5.94 4.92 -1.09
CA ALA A 30 -6.95 5.86 -1.57
C ALA A 30 -7.42 6.81 -0.44
N ALA A 31 -7.69 6.27 0.75
CA ALA A 31 -8.09 7.07 1.90
C ALA A 31 -6.98 8.05 2.35
N LYS A 32 -5.70 7.64 2.30
CA LYS A 32 -4.57 8.52 2.56
C LYS A 32 -4.43 9.61 1.50
N GLY A 33 -4.67 9.28 0.23
CA GLY A 33 -4.70 10.25 -0.87
C GLY A 33 -5.79 11.30 -0.72
N ALA A 34 -7.01 10.88 -0.37
CA ALA A 34 -8.10 11.80 -0.06
C ALA A 34 -7.73 12.71 1.11
N TYR A 35 -7.23 12.16 2.21
CA TYR A 35 -6.80 12.94 3.37
C TYR A 35 -5.71 13.97 3.02
N ALA A 36 -4.70 13.59 2.23
CA ALA A 36 -3.64 14.52 1.82
C ALA A 36 -4.19 15.69 0.98
N ARG A 37 -5.13 15.40 0.06
CA ARG A 37 -5.81 16.40 -0.76
C ARG A 37 -6.69 17.33 0.06
N ASP A 38 -7.52 16.78 0.93
CA ASP A 38 -8.47 17.54 1.76
C ASP A 38 -7.76 18.51 2.71
N ASN A 39 -6.50 18.23 3.06
CA ASN A 39 -5.67 19.07 3.92
C ASN A 39 -4.66 19.93 3.15
N GLY A 40 -4.67 19.92 1.82
CA GLY A 40 -3.79 20.75 1.00
C GLY A 40 -2.30 20.39 1.10
N PHE A 41 -1.96 19.14 1.39
CA PHE A 41 -0.56 18.70 1.42
C PHE A 41 0.02 18.58 0.01
N GLY A 42 1.30 18.90 -0.14
CA GLY A 42 1.98 18.89 -1.44
C GLY A 42 2.22 17.50 -2.05
N GLY A 43 1.99 16.42 -1.30
CA GLY A 43 2.16 15.06 -1.79
C GLY A 43 2.31 14.02 -0.68
N THR A 44 2.91 12.89 -1.04
CA THR A 44 3.17 11.75 -0.14
C THR A 44 4.56 11.18 -0.37
N ILE A 45 5.05 10.37 0.57
CA ILE A 45 6.30 9.62 0.46
C ILE A 45 5.99 8.13 0.47
N ILE A 46 6.67 7.37 -0.38
CA ILE A 46 6.67 5.90 -0.36
C ILE A 46 7.98 5.44 0.28
N TRP A 47 7.89 4.56 1.29
CA TRP A 47 9.04 3.86 1.86
C TRP A 47 8.80 2.34 1.76
N THR A 48 9.46 1.61 0.87
CA THR A 48 10.29 2.05 -0.27
C THR A 48 9.83 1.35 -1.55
N LEU A 49 10.32 1.79 -2.72
CA LEU A 49 9.98 1.16 -4.00
C LEU A 49 10.33 -0.33 -4.04
N ASN A 50 11.44 -0.74 -3.42
CA ASN A 50 11.89 -2.13 -3.39
C ASN A 50 11.14 -3.02 -2.37
N GLN A 51 10.28 -2.45 -1.53
CA GLN A 51 9.42 -3.22 -0.61
C GLN A 51 8.00 -3.45 -1.17
N GLY A 52 7.73 -2.99 -2.39
CA GLY A 52 6.49 -3.33 -3.11
C GLY A 52 6.52 -4.74 -3.69
N CYS A 53 5.36 -5.18 -4.20
CA CYS A 53 5.24 -6.44 -4.94
C CYS A 53 5.28 -6.16 -6.44
N THR A 54 6.48 -6.09 -7.01
CA THR A 54 6.66 -5.93 -8.46
C THR A 54 6.80 -7.29 -9.11
N ASN A 55 5.89 -7.61 -10.04
CA ASN A 55 6.03 -8.79 -10.87
C ASN A 55 7.27 -8.65 -11.78
N PRO A 56 8.26 -9.57 -11.72
CA PRO A 56 9.52 -9.42 -12.44
C PRO A 56 9.39 -9.58 -13.96
N THR A 57 8.30 -10.18 -14.44
CA THR A 57 8.06 -10.42 -15.88
C THR A 57 7.23 -9.30 -16.51
N THR A 58 6.18 -8.84 -15.82
CA THR A 58 5.23 -7.86 -16.36
C THR A 58 5.47 -6.44 -15.85
N GLY A 59 6.26 -6.27 -14.78
CA GLY A 59 6.44 -4.99 -14.11
C GLY A 59 5.22 -4.53 -13.29
N ALA A 60 4.14 -5.32 -13.24
CA ALA A 60 2.93 -4.96 -12.51
C ALA A 60 3.23 -4.76 -11.01
N ASN A 61 2.76 -3.65 -10.45
CA ASN A 61 2.87 -3.34 -9.03
C ASN A 61 1.57 -2.67 -8.55
N PRO A 62 0.59 -3.47 -8.09
CA PRO A 62 -0.74 -2.95 -7.76
C PRO A 62 -0.76 -1.85 -6.69
N LEU A 63 0.18 -1.87 -5.74
CA LEU A 63 0.25 -0.83 -4.71
C LEU A 63 0.81 0.47 -5.27
N LEU A 64 1.77 0.40 -6.19
CA LEU A 64 2.29 1.57 -6.88
C LEU A 64 1.25 2.16 -7.84
N ASP A 65 0.46 1.31 -8.51
CA ASP A 65 -0.70 1.73 -9.31
C ASP A 65 -1.75 2.43 -8.46
N ALA A 66 -2.04 1.92 -7.27
CA ALA A 66 -2.94 2.57 -6.31
C ALA A 66 -2.40 3.93 -5.84
N VAL A 67 -1.10 4.06 -5.60
CA VAL A 67 -0.47 5.36 -5.27
C VAL A 67 -0.59 6.34 -6.43
N LYS A 68 -0.30 5.91 -7.66
CA LYS A 68 -0.51 6.74 -8.85
C LYS A 68 -1.96 7.23 -8.93
N GLY A 69 -2.92 6.32 -8.76
CA GLY A 69 -4.33 6.64 -8.73
C GLY A 69 -4.64 7.67 -7.65
N ALA A 70 -4.20 7.47 -6.41
CA ALA A 70 -4.59 8.32 -5.28
C ALA A 70 -3.96 9.72 -5.30
N PHE A 71 -2.73 9.87 -5.83
CA PHE A 71 -1.91 11.08 -5.65
C PHE A 71 -1.55 11.82 -6.93
N LEU A 72 -1.69 11.23 -8.14
CA LEU A 72 -1.23 11.83 -9.39
C LEU A 72 -2.35 12.22 -10.36
N HIS A 73 -3.57 12.44 -9.88
CA HIS A 73 -4.66 12.91 -10.75
C HIS A 73 -4.31 14.25 -11.43
N GLN A 74 -4.18 14.19 -12.77
CA GLN A 74 -4.38 15.26 -13.74
C GLN A 74 -5.36 14.76 -14.79
#